data_AF-A0A7S2MVD3-F1
#
_entry.id   AF-A0A7S2MVD3-F1
#
_cell.length_a   1.000
_cell.length_b   1.000
_cell.length_c   1.000
_cell.angle_alpha   90.00
_cell.angle_beta   90.00
_cell.angle_gamma   90.00
#
_symmetry.space_group_name_H-M   'P 1'
#
loop_
_entity.id
_entity.type
_entity.pdbx_description
1 polymer ?
#
loop_
_entity_poly.entity_id
_entity_poly.type
_entity_poly.pdbx_seq_one_letter_code
_entity_poly.pdbx_strand_id
1 'polypeptide(L)'
;DEHIRRALLRRTEADGGTWIENKVVGSVFWNLRWCATDCEDDYRRLQAGDFYNHFQNNRELTTKAGLARSMRRLVVEHQVDVDAFFPRCYDMSVASEREDFVLDFRRSAAVAVLRP
;
A
#
# COMPACT_ATOMS: atom_id res chain seq x y z
N ASP A 1 3.99 11.10 15.40
CA ASP A 1 2.56 10.90 15.70
C ASP A 1 2.38 10.92 17.22
N GLU A 2 1.64 11.91 17.74
CA GLU A 2 1.49 12.12 19.18
C GLU A 2 0.67 11.00 19.85
N HIS A 3 -0.29 10.40 19.14
CA HIS A 3 -1.09 9.30 19.68
C HIS A 3 -0.21 8.07 19.92
N ILE A 4 0.59 7.70 18.92
CA ILE A 4 1.51 6.56 18.99
C ILE A 4 2.58 6.79 20.04
N ARG A 5 3.16 8.00 20.09
CA ARG A 5 4.12 8.40 21.12
C ARG A 5 3.55 8.18 22.52
N ARG A 6 2.36 8.70 22.81
CA ARG A 6 1.68 8.49 24.10
C ARG A 6 1.36 7.02 24.38
N ALA A 7 0.98 6.25 23.36
CA ALA A 7 0.68 4.83 23.53
C ALA A 7 1.92 4.01 23.92
N LEU A 8 3.08 4.29 23.32
CA LEU A 8 4.35 3.64 23.66
C LEU A 8 4.83 4.00 25.07
N LEU A 9 4.70 5.27 25.46
CA LEU A 9 5.04 5.71 26.82
C LEU A 9 4.13 5.06 27.87
N ARG A 10 2.83 4.92 27.62
CA ARG A 10 1.93 4.22 28.55
C ARG A 10 2.27 2.73 28.70
N ARG A 11 2.66 2.04 27.61
CA ARG A 11 3.07 0.62 27.69
C ARG A 11 4.30 0.40 28.55
N THR A 12 5.17 1.41 28.61
CA THR A 12 6.36 1.38 29.47
C THR A 12 6.00 1.24 30.95
N GLU A 13 4.88 1.82 31.37
CA GLU A 13 4.42 1.79 32.75
C GLU A 13 3.75 0.45 33.13
N ALA A 14 3.30 -0.34 32.16
CA ALA A 14 2.46 -1.51 32.38
C ALA A 14 3.20 -2.85 32.33
N ASP A 15 4.14 -3.03 31.39
CA ASP A 15 4.68 -4.36 31.05
C ASP A 15 6.16 -4.56 31.48
N GLY A 16 6.74 -3.62 32.23
CA GLY A 16 8.15 -3.68 32.68
C GLY A 16 9.20 -3.45 31.58
N GLY A 17 8.80 -3.32 30.32
CA GLY A 17 9.67 -2.84 29.23
C GLY A 17 9.76 -1.31 29.23
N THR A 18 10.84 -0.72 28.69
CA THR A 18 11.00 0.75 28.64
C THR A 18 11.15 1.25 27.20
N TRP A 19 10.10 1.84 26.65
CA TRP A 19 10.18 2.62 25.41
C TRP A 19 10.68 4.02 25.74
N ILE A 20 11.79 4.42 25.14
CA ILE A 20 12.37 5.74 25.30
C ILE A 20 12.34 6.44 23.94
N GLU A 21 11.80 7.65 23.92
CA GLU A 21 11.83 8.48 22.72
C GLU A 21 13.27 8.91 22.43
N ASN A 22 13.77 8.55 21.25
CA ASN A 22 15.05 9.04 20.78
C ASN A 22 14.93 10.52 20.37
N LYS A 23 15.56 11.40 21.16
CA LYS A 23 15.55 12.86 20.93
C LYS A 23 16.51 13.30 19.81
N VAL A 24 17.38 12.42 19.34
CA VAL A 24 18.37 12.71 18.29
C VAL A 24 17.71 12.54 16.92
N VAL A 25 17.42 13.67 16.28
CA VAL A 25 16.88 13.70 14.91
C VAL A 25 17.89 13.06 13.96
N GLY A 26 17.44 12.10 13.15
CA GLY A 26 18.29 11.41 12.18
C GLY A 26 19.18 10.31 12.77
N SER A 27 19.01 9.95 14.05
CA SER A 27 19.67 8.77 14.62
C SER A 27 19.38 7.53 13.79
N VAL A 28 20.43 6.75 13.52
CA VAL A 28 20.32 5.42 12.91
C VAL A 28 20.11 4.31 13.95
N PHE A 29 20.22 4.64 15.23
CA PHE A 29 20.01 3.72 16.34
C PHE A 29 18.59 3.89 16.90
N TRP A 30 17.77 2.86 16.70
CA TRP A 30 16.40 2.76 17.20
C TRP A 30 15.93 1.31 17.08
N ASN A 31 15.08 0.86 18.00
CA ASN A 31 14.43 -0.46 17.89
C ASN A 31 13.10 -0.38 17.15
N LEU A 32 12.47 0.80 17.14
CA LEU A 32 11.23 1.07 16.40
C LEU A 32 11.35 2.43 15.73
N ARG A 33 11.10 2.47 14.42
CA ARG A 33 10.91 3.72 13.68
C ARG A 33 9.46 3.86 13.23
N TRP A 34 8.87 4.99 13.59
CA TRP A 34 7.52 5.37 13.18
C TRP A 34 7.57 6.62 12.32
N CYS A 35 7.14 6.52 11.08
CA CYS A 35 7.11 7.65 10.14
C CYS A 35 5.83 7.64 9.29
N ALA A 36 5.50 8.79 8.70
CA ALA A 36 4.32 8.92 7.85
C ALA A 36 4.52 8.30 6.46
N THR A 37 5.74 8.37 5.93
CA THR A 37 6.10 7.93 4.57
C THR A 37 7.42 7.19 4.59
N ASP A 38 7.54 6.16 3.76
CA ASP A 38 8.73 5.36 3.56
C ASP A 38 9.54 5.78 2.31
N CYS A 39 10.83 5.42 2.31
CA CYS A 39 11.67 5.42 1.12
C CYS A 39 12.60 4.20 1.07
N GLU A 40 13.17 3.92 -0.10
CA GLU A 40 14.08 2.77 -0.28
C GLU A 40 15.33 2.82 0.60
N ASP A 41 15.81 4.01 0.95
CA ASP A 41 16.92 4.17 1.90
C ASP A 41 16.55 3.68 3.31
N ASP A 42 15.28 3.75 3.71
CA ASP A 42 14.85 3.32 5.04
C ASP A 42 14.98 1.81 5.18
N TYR A 43 14.53 1.04 4.18
CA TYR A 43 14.62 -0.41 4.17
C TYR A 43 16.06 -0.91 4.11
N ARG A 44 16.92 -0.24 3.35
CA ARG A 44 18.35 -0.57 3.25
C ARG A 44 19.12 -0.39 4.56
N ARG A 45 18.58 0.38 5.50
CA ARG A 45 19.21 0.65 6.81
C ARG A 45 18.67 -0.21 7.94
N LEU A 46 17.63 -1.02 7.70
CA LEU A 46 17.06 -1.89 8.72
C LEU A 46 18.07 -2.95 9.17
N GLN A 47 18.19 -3.13 10.48
CA GLN A 47 18.97 -4.19 11.10
C GLN A 47 18.04 -5.31 11.60
N ALA A 48 18.62 -6.50 11.85
CA ALA A 48 17.86 -7.61 12.39
C ALA A 48 17.29 -7.24 13.77
N GLY A 49 15.96 -7.35 13.93
CA GLY A 49 15.25 -6.99 15.16
C GLY A 49 14.67 -5.58 15.17
N ASP A 50 14.98 -4.75 14.17
CA ASP A 50 14.36 -3.42 14.02
C ASP A 50 12.89 -3.55 13.61
N PHE A 51 12.03 -2.78 14.26
CA PHE A 51 10.63 -2.63 13.90
C PHE A 51 10.43 -1.37 13.07
N TYR A 52 9.71 -1.52 11.96
CA TYR A 52 9.36 -0.42 11.08
C TYR A 52 7.88 -0.46 10.72
N ASN A 53 7.23 0.70 10.73
CA ASN A 53 5.77 0.77 10.58
C ASN A 53 5.28 0.71 9.12
N HIS A 54 6.18 0.43 8.17
CA HIS A 54 5.86 0.27 6.75
C HIS A 54 6.45 -1.02 6.21
N PHE A 55 5.71 -1.69 5.34
CA PHE A 55 6.21 -2.82 4.56
C PHE A 55 6.87 -2.34 3.27
N GLN A 56 8.02 -2.93 2.91
CA GLN A 56 8.66 -2.66 1.62
C GLN A 56 7.71 -3.05 0.49
N ASN A 57 7.73 -2.28 -0.60
CA ASN A 57 6.85 -2.45 -1.76
C ASN A 57 5.34 -2.24 -1.47
N ASN A 58 4.97 -1.51 -0.41
CA ASN A 58 3.56 -1.22 -0.12
C ASN A 58 2.81 -0.57 -1.31
N ARG A 59 3.52 0.10 -2.21
CA ARG A 59 2.96 0.80 -3.40
C ARG A 59 2.22 -0.12 -4.36
N GLU A 60 2.47 -1.43 -4.32
CA GLU A 60 1.69 -2.43 -5.08
C GLU A 60 0.22 -2.51 -4.61
N LEU A 61 -0.09 -2.04 -3.40
CA LEU A 61 -1.45 -2.02 -2.85
C LEU A 61 -1.92 -0.61 -2.48
N THR A 62 -1.02 0.30 -2.15
CA THR A 62 -1.35 1.66 -1.68
C THR A 62 -1.43 2.70 -2.79
N THR A 63 -1.12 2.33 -4.03
CA THR A 63 -1.32 3.20 -5.20
C THR A 63 -2.40 2.63 -6.12
N LYS A 64 -3.13 3.50 -6.84
CA LYS A 64 -4.17 3.05 -7.78
C LYS A 64 -3.61 2.14 -8.86
N ALA A 65 -2.48 2.53 -9.47
CA ALA A 65 -1.84 1.76 -10.54
C ALA A 65 -1.26 0.43 -10.04
N GLY A 66 -0.61 0.43 -8.87
CA GLY A 66 -0.11 -0.81 -8.25
C GLY A 66 -1.26 -1.76 -7.93
N LEU A 67 -2.33 -1.27 -7.30
CA LEU A 67 -3.48 -2.09 -6.94
C LEU A 67 -4.16 -2.69 -8.17
N ALA A 68 -4.37 -1.89 -9.22
CA ALA A 68 -4.93 -2.36 -10.50
C ALA A 68 -4.10 -3.49 -11.11
N ARG A 69 -2.77 -3.34 -11.11
CA ARG A 69 -1.84 -4.37 -11.60
C ARG A 69 -1.90 -5.64 -10.75
N SER A 70 -1.93 -5.50 -9.43
CA SER A 70 -2.05 -6.61 -8.48
C SER A 70 -3.33 -7.42 -8.70
N MET A 71 -4.46 -6.75 -8.96
CA MET A 71 -5.72 -7.42 -9.28
C MET A 71 -5.64 -8.22 -10.59
N ARG A 72 -5.02 -7.67 -11.64
CA ARG A 72 -4.82 -8.40 -12.90
C ARG A 72 -3.93 -9.62 -12.73
N ARG A 73 -2.88 -9.53 -11.90
CA ARG A 73 -2.05 -10.71 -11.56
C ARG A 73 -2.88 -11.79 -10.88
N LEU A 74 -3.77 -11.42 -9.96
CA LEU A 74 -4.65 -12.36 -9.27
C LEU A 74 -5.57 -13.14 -10.26
N VAL A 75 -6.07 -12.46 -11.30
CA VAL A 75 -6.84 -13.12 -12.38
C VAL A 75 -5.99 -14.20 -13.07
N VAL A 76 -4.75 -13.86 -13.45
CA VAL A 76 -3.87 -14.77 -14.20
C VAL A 76 -3.39 -15.93 -13.33
N GLU A 77 -2.88 -15.62 -12.14
CA GLU A 77 -2.19 -16.59 -11.27
C GLU A 77 -3.16 -17.48 -10.50
N HIS A 78 -4.30 -16.93 -10.08
CA HIS A 78 -5.23 -17.60 -9.17
C HIS A 78 -6.64 -17.78 -9.75
N GLN A 79 -6.87 -17.36 -11.00
CA GLN A 79 -8.17 -17.51 -11.68
C GLN A 79 -9.34 -16.92 -10.87
N VAL A 80 -9.06 -15.85 -10.14
CA VAL A 80 -10.06 -15.15 -9.32
C VAL A 80 -10.89 -14.22 -10.20
N ASP A 81 -12.21 -14.24 -10.02
CA ASP A 81 -13.10 -13.25 -10.60
C ASP A 81 -12.98 -11.92 -9.83
N VAL A 82 -12.05 -11.06 -10.29
CA VAL A 82 -11.82 -9.76 -9.66
C VAL A 82 -12.95 -8.77 -9.94
N ASP A 83 -13.69 -8.93 -11.04
CA ASP A 83 -14.78 -8.00 -11.40
C ASP A 83 -15.95 -8.07 -10.41
N ALA A 84 -16.03 -9.14 -9.61
CA ALA A 84 -17.00 -9.29 -8.52
C ALA A 84 -16.76 -8.32 -7.34
N PHE A 85 -15.53 -7.83 -7.14
CA PHE A 85 -15.19 -6.99 -5.97
C PHE A 85 -14.28 -5.80 -6.27
N PHE A 86 -13.75 -5.68 -7.49
CA PHE A 86 -12.88 -4.59 -7.91
C PHE A 86 -13.35 -4.01 -9.25
N PRO A 87 -13.54 -2.69 -9.37
CA PRO A 87 -14.02 -2.09 -10.60
C PRO A 87 -12.95 -2.20 -11.70
N ARG A 88 -13.40 -2.49 -12.93
CA ARG A 88 -12.55 -2.43 -14.12
C ARG A 88 -11.83 -1.08 -14.20
N CYS A 89 -10.54 -1.12 -14.46
CA CYS A 89 -9.71 0.07 -14.58
C CYS A 89 -8.56 -0.17 -15.55
N TYR A 90 -8.03 0.94 -16.08
CA TYR A 90 -7.04 0.97 -17.16
C TYR A 90 -5.99 2.03 -16.86
N ASP A 91 -4.72 1.70 -17.11
CA ASP A 91 -3.60 2.61 -16.98
C ASP A 91 -3.45 3.44 -18.25
N MET A 92 -3.85 4.70 -18.18
CA MET A 92 -3.84 5.61 -19.33
C MET A 92 -2.43 5.99 -19.81
N SER A 93 -1.39 5.66 -19.05
CA SER A 93 0.00 5.80 -19.51
C SER A 93 0.39 4.69 -20.50
N VAL A 94 -0.32 3.55 -20.51
CA VAL A 94 -0.04 2.40 -21.36
C VAL A 94 -0.94 2.42 -22.60
N ALA A 95 -0.33 2.39 -23.79
CA ALA A 95 -1.06 2.54 -25.05
C ALA A 95 -2.13 1.46 -25.27
N SER A 96 -1.79 0.20 -25.05
CA SER A 96 -2.73 -0.93 -25.20
C SER A 96 -3.92 -0.81 -24.24
N GLU A 97 -3.68 -0.40 -22.99
CA GLU A 97 -4.77 -0.27 -22.02
C GLU A 97 -5.72 0.89 -22.34
N ARG A 98 -5.23 1.94 -23.02
CA ARG A 98 -6.12 2.99 -23.55
C ARG A 98 -7.03 2.44 -24.65
N GLU A 99 -6.53 1.58 -25.51
CA GLU A 99 -7.33 0.94 -26.56
C GLU A 99 -8.38 0.02 -25.94
N ASP A 100 -7.99 -0.78 -24.95
CA ASP A 100 -8.90 -1.63 -24.19
C ASP A 100 -10.00 -0.83 -23.50
N PHE A 101 -9.65 0.31 -22.90
CA PHE A 101 -10.63 1.23 -22.32
C PHE A 101 -11.65 1.74 -23.35
N VAL A 102 -11.20 2.17 -24.53
CA VAL A 102 -12.10 2.66 -25.59
C VAL A 102 -13.06 1.56 -26.04
N LEU A 103 -12.57 0.32 -26.16
CA LEU A 103 -13.41 -0.83 -26.48
C LEU A 103 -14.43 -1.14 -25.38
N ASP A 104 -14.00 -1.18 -24.12
CA ASP A 104 -14.89 -1.45 -22.98
C ASP A 104 -15.93 -0.35 -22.79
N PHE A 105 -15.55 0.91 -23.00
CA PHE A 105 -16.48 2.05 -22.96
C PHE A 105 -17.58 1.90 -24.01
N ARG A 106 -17.22 1.58 -25.26
CA ARG A 106 -18.20 1.35 -26.34
C ARG A 106 -19.12 0.17 -26.04
N ARG A 107 -18.58 -0.93 -25.51
CA ARG A 107 -19.37 -2.11 -25.10
C ARG A 107 -20.34 -1.77 -23.98
N SER A 108 -19.87 -1.05 -22.97
CA SER A 108 -20.68 -0.62 -21.83
C SER A 108 -21.83 0.28 -22.28
N ALA A 109 -21.58 1.22 -23.20
CA ALA A 109 -22.61 2.07 -23.79
C ALA A 109 -23.66 1.25 -24.59
N ALA A 110 -23.20 0.28 -25.40
CA ALA A 110 -24.11 -0.60 -26.13
C ALA A 110 -25.00 -1.44 -25.19
N VAL A 111 -24.41 -2.00 -24.12
CA VAL A 111 -25.16 -2.74 -23.09
C VAL A 111 -26.16 -1.83 -22.37
N ALA A 112 -25.81 -0.57 -22.10
CA ALA A 112 -26.70 0.37 -21.45
C ALA A 112 -27.97 0.65 -22.26
N VAL A 113 -27.89 0.70 -23.60
CA VAL A 113 -29.06 0.86 -24.48
C VAL A 113 -30.01 -0.33 -24.39
N LEU A 114 -29.49 -1.52 -24.11
CA LEU A 114 -30.29 -2.76 -23.98
C LEU A 114 -30.87 -2.95 -22.58
N ARG A 115 -30.45 -2.13 -21.60
CA ARG A 115 -31.00 -2.18 -20.24
C ARG A 115 -32.31 -1.38 -20.20
N PRO A 116 -33.43 -2.00 -19.79
CA PRO A 116 -34.76 -1.36 -19.75
C PRO A 116 -34.85 -0.23 -18.72
#